data_AF-A0A0C3IIV3-F1
#
_entry.id   AF-A0A0C3IIV3-F1
#
_cell.length_a   1.000
_cell.length_b   1.000
_cell.length_c   1.000
_cell.angle_alpha   90.00
_cell.angle_beta   90.00
_cell.angle_gamma   90.00
#
_symmetry.space_group_name_H-M   'P 1'
#
loop_
_entity.id
_entity.type
_entity.pdbx_description
1 polymer ?
#
loop_
_entity_poly.entity_id
_entity_poly.type
_entity_poly.pdbx_seq_one_letter_code
_entity_poly.pdbx_strand_id
1 'polypeptide(L)' 'IEEESKHTKWTDEEVAALIDYLHTNCSEQTNTGNFQQVTYAKAAESICKLHRSGKIKDSKNVLIKW' A
#
# COMPACT_ATOMS: atom_id res chain seq x y z
N ILE A 1 -15.87 -22.88 3.95
CA ILE A 1 -15.82 -21.54 4.56
C ILE A 1 -14.91 -20.74 3.66
N GLU A 2 -15.48 -20.17 2.60
CA GLU A 2 -14.79 -19.15 1.81
C GLU A 2 -14.67 -17.95 2.74
N GLU A 3 -13.52 -17.84 3.39
CA GLU A 3 -13.10 -16.66 4.10
C GLU A 3 -13.22 -15.50 3.12
N GLU A 4 -14.25 -14.68 3.31
CA GLU A 4 -14.41 -13.39 2.64
C GLU A 4 -13.06 -12.67 2.74
N SER A 5 -12.32 -12.69 1.64
CA SER A 5 -11.38 -11.65 1.31
C SER A 5 -12.16 -10.34 1.38
N LYS A 6 -12.16 -9.71 2.56
CA LYS A 6 -12.62 -8.34 2.77
C LYS A 6 -11.66 -7.45 1.99
N HIS A 7 -11.83 -7.45 0.68
CA HIS A 7 -11.14 -6.58 -0.26
C HIS A 7 -11.38 -5.16 0.23
N THR A 8 -10.37 -4.61 0.89
CA THR A 8 -10.40 -3.23 1.33
C THR A 8 -10.59 -2.40 0.06
N LYS A 9 -11.63 -1.56 0.00
CA LYS A 9 -11.88 -0.75 -1.19
C LYS A 9 -10.75 0.27 -1.35
N TRP A 10 -10.12 0.24 -2.51
CA TRP A 10 -9.06 1.16 -2.91
C TRP A 10 -9.63 2.14 -3.92
N THR A 11 -9.34 3.43 -3.76
CA THR A 11 -9.63 4.42 -4.80
C THR A 11 -8.49 4.49 -5.81
N ASP A 12 -8.76 5.02 -6.99
CA ASP A 12 -7.72 5.22 -8.01
C ASP A 12 -6.62 6.18 -7.51
N GLU A 13 -6.97 7.19 -6.70
CA GLU A 13 -6.01 8.09 -6.06
C GLU A 13 -5.09 7.36 -5.07
N GLU A 14 -5.64 6.47 -4.23
CA GLU A 14 -4.85 5.67 -3.28
C GLU A 14 -3.91 4.69 -4.02
N VAL A 15 -4.38 4.08 -5.11
CA VAL A 15 -3.56 3.17 -5.93
C VAL A 15 -2.47 3.92 -6.67
N ALA A 16 -2.79 5.08 -7.27
CA ALA A 16 -1.80 5.91 -7.95
C ALA A 16 -0.69 6.35 -7.00
N ALA A 17 -1.05 6.79 -5.78
CA ALA A 17 -0.08 7.16 -4.75
C ALA A 17 0.79 5.99 -4.30
N LEU A 18 0.22 4.78 -4.21
CA LEU A 18 1.00 3.58 -3.90
C LEU A 18 2.04 3.29 -5.00
N ILE A 19 1.60 3.28 -6.26
CA ILE A 19 2.48 3.01 -7.41
C ILE A 19 3.59 4.07 -7.49
N ASP A 20 3.23 5.35 -7.39
CA ASP A 20 4.18 6.46 -7.43
C ASP A 20 5.23 6.36 -6.30
N TYR A 21 4.78 6.03 -5.09
CA TYR A 21 5.67 5.85 -3.95
C TYR A 21 6.66 4.69 -4.16
N LEU A 22 6.17 3.52 -4.56
CA LEU A 22 7.03 2.33 -4.75
C LEU A 22 7.97 2.49 -5.95
N HIS A 23 7.51 3.15 -7.01
CA HIS A 23 8.33 3.45 -8.18
C HIS A 23 9.45 4.44 -7.84
N THR A 24 9.14 5.50 -7.09
CA THR A 24 10.13 6.49 -6.63
C THR A 24 11.15 5.88 -5.67
N ASN A 25 10.74 4.91 -4.85
CA ASN A 25 11.60 4.24 -3.87
C ASN A 25 12.07 2.86 -4.36
N CYS A 26 12.15 2.64 -5.68
CA CYS A 26 12.51 1.34 -6.25
C CYS A 26 13.89 0.82 -5.80
N SER A 27 14.80 1.71 -5.39
CA SER A 27 16.09 1.35 -4.81
C SER A 27 16.00 0.70 -3.42
N GLU A 28 14.86 0.82 -2.72
CA GLU A 28 14.61 0.16 -1.44
C GLU A 28 14.13 -1.31 -1.61
N GLN A 29 14.05 -1.80 -2.86
CA GLN A 29 13.76 -3.21 -3.12
C GLN A 29 14.87 -4.11 -2.56
N THR A 30 14.45 -5.19 -1.93
CA THR A 30 15.32 -6.26 -1.46
C THR A 30 15.74 -7.15 -2.63
N ASN A 31 16.75 -7.97 -2.40
CA ASN A 31 17.24 -8.95 -3.38
C ASN A 31 16.18 -9.98 -3.82
N THR A 32 15.04 -10.05 -3.14
CA THR A 32 13.90 -10.91 -3.51
C THR A 32 12.92 -10.22 -4.46
N GLY A 33 13.20 -9.00 -4.92
CA GLY A 33 12.32 -8.22 -5.80
C GLY A 33 11.09 -7.66 -5.08
N ASN A 34 11.13 -7.58 -3.75
CA ASN A 34 10.05 -7.08 -2.90
C ASN A 34 10.58 -5.90 -2.06
N PHE A 35 9.71 -5.09 -1.46
CA PHE A 35 10.14 -3.98 -0.60
C PHE A 35 10.26 -4.40 0.86
N GLN A 36 11.05 -3.63 1.61
CA GLN A 36 11.14 -3.79 3.06
C GLN A 36 9.82 -3.38 3.73
N GLN A 37 9.52 -3.94 4.92
CA GLN A 37 8.31 -3.54 5.68
C GLN A 37 8.27 -2.04 5.98
N VAL A 38 9.44 -1.41 6.17
CA VAL A 38 9.52 0.05 6.40
C VAL A 38 9.01 0.84 5.18
N THR A 39 9.27 0.37 3.96
CA THR A 39 8.78 1.01 2.73
C THR A 39 7.26 0.94 2.66
N TYR A 40 6.66 -0.20 3.01
CA TYR A 40 5.20 -0.34 3.08
C TYR A 40 4.55 0.51 4.16
N ALA A 41 5.22 0.69 5.30
CA ALA A 41 4.74 1.60 6.35
C ALA A 41 4.74 3.06 5.87
N LYS A 42 5.83 3.51 5.26
CA LYS A 42 5.90 4.87 4.70
C LYS A 42 4.93 5.09 3.53
N ALA A 43 4.74 4.07 2.69
CA ALA A 43 3.73 4.11 1.63
C ALA A 43 2.32 4.29 2.21
N ALA A 44 1.98 3.54 3.26
CA ALA A 44 0.72 3.67 3.98
C ALA A 44 0.54 5.07 4.58
N GLU A 45 1.59 5.66 5.17
CA GLU A 45 1.57 7.04 5.67
C GLU A 45 1.33 8.06 4.55
N SER A 46 1.93 7.86 3.38
CA SER A 46 1.72 8.73 2.20
C SER A 46 0.27 8.66 1.72
N ILE A 47 -0.28 7.45 1.60
CA ILE A 47 -1.67 7.20 1.18
C ILE A 47 -2.67 7.74 2.21
N CYS A 48 -2.36 7.64 3.50
CA CYS A 48 -3.20 8.15 4.59
C CYS A 48 -3.49 9.65 4.46
N LYS A 49 -2.56 10.44 3.91
CA LYS A 49 -2.76 11.88 3.65
C LYS A 49 -3.84 12.15 2.61
N LEU A 50 -4.15 11.18 1.75
CA LEU A 50 -5.19 11.28 0.71
C LEU A 50 -6.54 10.74 1.19
N HIS A 51 -6.63 10.29 2.44
CA HIS A 51 -7.84 9.69 2.98
C HIS A 51 -8.98 10.71 3.05
N ARG A 52 -10.08 10.43 2.32
CA ARG A 52 -11.30 11.25 2.35
C ARG A 52 -12.44 10.59 3.13
N SER A 53 -12.57 9.26 3.05
CA SER A 53 -13.61 8.50 3.75
C SER A 53 -13.32 7.00 3.74
N GLY A 54 -14.00 6.25 4.62
CA GLY A 54 -13.89 4.79 4.70
C GLY A 54 -12.76 4.32 5.60
N LYS A 55 -12.17 3.14 5.30
CA LYS A 55 -11.08 2.57 6.09
C LYS A 55 -9.72 3.12 5.63
N ILE A 56 -8.96 3.70 6.57
CA ILE A 56 -7.55 4.08 6.39
C ILE A 56 -6.72 2.83 6.13
N LYS A 57 -5.83 2.90 5.12
CA LYS A 57 -4.94 1.81 4.74
C LYS A 57 -3.74 1.77 5.66
N ASP A 58 -3.50 0.62 6.28
CA ASP A 58 -2.28 0.35 7.04
C ASP A 58 -1.22 -0.35 6.16
N SER A 59 -0.02 -0.58 6.71
CA SER A 59 1.07 -1.25 6.00
C SER A 59 0.72 -2.67 5.56
N LYS A 60 -0.15 -3.37 6.30
CA LYS A 60 -0.62 -4.72 5.95
C LYS A 60 -1.55 -4.66 4.73
N ASN A 61 -2.42 -3.66 4.68
CA ASN A 61 -3.26 -3.41 3.52
C ASN A 61 -2.42 -3.12 2.27
N VAL A 62 -1.37 -2.29 2.41
CA VAL A 62 -0.44 -1.99 1.31
C VAL A 62 0.28 -3.26 0.84
N LEU A 63 0.85 -4.03 1.77
CA LEU A 63 1.55 -5.28 1.47
C LEU A 63 0.66 -6.32 0.77
N ILE A 64 -0.61 -6.43 1.15
CA ILE A 64 -1.56 -7.36 0.49
C ILE A 64 -1.92 -6.91 -0.94
N LYS A 65 -1.85 -5.59 -1.19
CA LYS A 65 -2.23 -5.01 -2.48
C LYS A 65 -1.10 -5.08 -3.52
N TRP A 66 0.15 -4.98 -3.07
CA TRP A 66 1.35 -5.08 -3.90
C TRP A 66 1.75 -6.54 -4.14
#